data_AF-A0A7Z0I2L9-F1
#
_entry.id   AF-A0A7Z0I2L9-F1
#
_cell.length_a   1.000
_cell.length_b   1.000
_cell.length_c   1.000
_cell.angle_alpha   90.00
_cell.angle_beta   90.00
_cell.angle_gamma   90.00
#
_symmetry.space_group_name_H-M   'P 1'
#
loop_
_entity.id
_entity.type
_entity.pdbx_description
1 polymer ?
#
loop_
_entity_poly.entity_id
_entity_poly.type
_entity_poly.pdbx_seq_one_letter_code
_entity_poly.pdbx_strand_id
1 'polypeptide(L)'
;MAVERIRADRRESRDGQQLSNEQTPTEGAADLAGPARIAAEQFERAMTRINQVLRDMEHDPSRAAKELIDETRLLRKALENIYEERRRIRSLGLAGDGPGGILDLAAARDEIGRRLACLRAAGGGAELSGGAE
;
A
#
# COMPACT_ATOMS: atom_id res chain seq x y z
N MET A 1 -14.78 -47.21 49.92
CA MET A 1 -13.80 -48.26 49.60
C MET A 1 -14.13 -48.76 48.19
N ALA A 2 -13.33 -48.68 47.13
CA ALA A 2 -11.92 -48.39 46.86
C ALA A 2 -11.86 -47.52 45.57
N VAL A 3 -11.12 -46.42 45.41
CA VAL A 3 -9.66 -46.18 45.48
C VAL A 3 -8.88 -46.87 44.35
N GLU A 4 -8.63 -46.06 43.32
CA GLU A 4 -7.35 -45.87 42.61
C GLU A 4 -6.84 -46.83 41.52
N ARG A 5 -6.29 -46.15 40.49
CA ARG A 5 -5.22 -46.53 39.56
C ARG A 5 -5.63 -47.35 38.35
N ILE A 6 -5.77 -46.67 37.20
CA ILE A 6 -4.94 -46.86 36.00
C ILE A 6 -4.74 -45.47 35.34
N ARG A 7 -3.56 -44.91 35.63
CA ARG A 7 -2.60 -44.20 34.74
C ARG A 7 -3.22 -43.46 33.54
N ALA A 8 -3.32 -42.13 33.53
CA ALA A 8 -2.21 -41.17 33.40
C ALA A 8 -1.26 -41.52 32.24
N ASP A 9 -1.64 -41.17 31.00
CA ASP A 9 -0.66 -40.94 29.91
C ASP A 9 -1.24 -40.22 28.67
N ARG A 10 -1.96 -39.10 28.84
CA ARG A 10 -2.42 -38.30 27.68
C ARG A 10 -2.41 -36.80 27.96
N ARG A 11 -1.32 -36.33 28.58
CA ARG A 11 -1.08 -34.91 28.88
C ARG A 11 0.32 -34.42 28.48
N GLU A 12 0.97 -35.05 27.51
CA GLU A 12 2.22 -34.55 26.92
C GLU A 12 2.17 -34.67 25.39
N SER A 13 1.39 -33.78 24.76
CA SER A 13 1.55 -33.46 23.33
C SER A 13 0.86 -32.14 23.00
N ARG A 14 1.19 -31.12 23.78
CA ARG A 14 0.84 -29.71 23.52
C ARG A 14 1.98 -28.86 24.07
N ASP A 15 3.13 -28.95 23.41
CA ASP A 15 4.16 -27.91 23.38
C ASP A 15 5.22 -28.36 22.37
N GLY A 16 5.48 -27.54 21.36
CA GLY A 16 6.61 -27.75 20.45
C GLY A 16 6.39 -27.49 18.97
N GLN A 17 5.19 -27.14 18.51
CA GLN A 17 4.99 -26.69 17.12
C GLN A 17 4.96 -25.15 17.07
N GLN A 18 6.09 -24.54 17.41
CA GLN A 18 6.39 -23.17 17.02
C GLN A 18 6.63 -23.17 15.51
N LEU A 19 5.56 -22.90 14.77
CA LEU A 19 5.61 -22.57 13.36
C LEU A 19 6.45 -21.30 13.21
N SER A 20 7.63 -21.48 12.61
CA SER A 20 8.37 -20.44 11.91
C SER A 20 7.44 -19.85 10.86
N ASN A 21 6.84 -18.70 11.15
CA ASN A 21 6.18 -17.90 10.15
C ASN A 21 6.95 -16.59 10.04
N GLU A 22 8.09 -16.66 9.36
CA GLU A 22 8.73 -15.48 8.78
C GLU A 22 7.82 -14.98 7.65
N GLN A 23 6.75 -14.29 8.03
CA GLN A 23 6.01 -13.45 7.10
C GLN A 23 6.88 -12.24 6.81
N THR A 24 7.66 -12.34 5.74
CA THR A 24 8.22 -11.19 5.02
C THR A 24 7.06 -10.25 4.65
N PRO A 25 7.01 -9.01 5.17
CA PRO A 25 5.97 -8.05 4.80
C PRO A 25 6.35 -7.40 3.47
N THR A 26 6.22 -8.13 2.36
CA THR A 26 6.51 -7.59 1.02
C THR A 26 5.37 -7.77 0.02
N GLU A 27 4.29 -8.50 0.34
CA GLU A 27 3.15 -8.66 -0.58
C GLU A 27 1.96 -7.71 -0.32
N GLY A 28 1.91 -7.02 0.83
CA GLY A 28 0.76 -6.18 1.19
C GLY A 28 0.71 -4.80 0.51
N ALA A 29 1.82 -4.30 -0.03
CA ALA A 29 1.88 -2.91 -0.52
C ALA A 29 1.17 -2.69 -1.87
N ALA A 30 1.08 -3.72 -2.71
CA ALA A 30 0.43 -3.61 -4.02
C ALA A 30 -1.11 -3.63 -3.95
N ASP A 31 -1.67 -4.30 -2.95
CA ASP A 31 -3.13 -4.43 -2.76
C ASP A 31 -3.74 -3.19 -2.07
N LEU A 32 -2.94 -2.45 -1.29
CA LEU A 32 -3.38 -1.23 -0.61
C LEU A 32 -3.69 -0.06 -1.56
N ALA A 33 -3.22 -0.10 -2.81
CA ALA A 33 -3.57 0.89 -3.84
C ALA A 33 -4.77 0.47 -4.72
N GLY A 34 -5.25 -0.78 -4.60
CA GLY A 34 -6.29 -1.35 -5.45
C GLY A 34 -7.63 -0.59 -5.38
N PRO A 35 -8.23 -0.40 -4.20
CA PRO A 35 -9.53 0.25 -4.07
C PRO A 35 -9.54 1.73 -4.48
N ALA A 36 -8.52 2.51 -4.10
CA ALA A 36 -8.41 3.91 -4.52
C ALA A 36 -8.17 4.06 -6.03
N ARG A 37 -7.36 3.19 -6.64
CA ARG A 37 -7.16 3.19 -8.09
C ARG A 37 -8.46 2.88 -8.82
N ILE A 38 -9.19 1.85 -8.38
CA ILE A 38 -10.50 1.52 -8.95
C ILE A 38 -11.47 2.69 -8.77
N ALA A 39 -11.52 3.31 -7.59
CA ALA A 39 -12.38 4.46 -7.36
C ALA A 39 -12.01 5.67 -8.25
N ALA A 40 -10.72 5.93 -8.47
CA ALA A 40 -10.26 6.97 -9.40
C ALA A 40 -10.66 6.66 -10.84
N GLU A 41 -10.54 5.41 -11.30
CA GLU A 41 -11.00 5.00 -12.62
C GLU A 41 -12.53 5.18 -12.77
N GLN A 42 -13.31 4.87 -11.73
CA GLN A 42 -14.76 5.11 -11.75
C GLN A 42 -15.10 6.60 -11.75
N PHE A 43 -14.33 7.42 -11.03
CA PHE A 43 -14.49 8.88 -11.02
C PHE A 43 -14.32 9.47 -12.42
N GLU A 44 -13.22 9.13 -13.10
CA GLU A 44 -12.93 9.60 -14.46
C GLU A 44 -14.00 9.16 -15.47
N ARG A 45 -14.46 7.91 -15.35
CA ARG A 45 -15.54 7.38 -16.19
C ARG A 45 -16.87 8.11 -15.97
N ALA A 46 -17.25 8.32 -14.70
CA ALA A 46 -18.47 9.04 -14.36
C ALA A 46 -18.41 10.50 -14.86
N MET A 47 -17.28 11.20 -14.69
CA MET A 47 -17.10 12.55 -15.21
C MET A 47 -17.22 12.63 -16.72
N THR A 48 -16.62 11.67 -17.44
CA THR A 48 -16.72 11.58 -18.89
C THR A 48 -18.17 11.41 -19.34
N ARG A 49 -18.93 10.53 -18.68
CA ARG A 49 -20.35 10.29 -19.01
C ARG A 49 -21.24 11.45 -18.64
N ILE A 50 -21.05 12.09 -17.49
CA ILE A 50 -21.79 13.31 -17.11
C ILE A 50 -21.64 14.37 -18.20
N ASN A 51 -20.41 14.61 -18.66
CA ASN A 51 -20.17 15.57 -19.75
C ASN A 51 -20.85 15.16 -21.06
N GLN A 52 -20.98 13.87 -21.34
CA GLN A 52 -21.68 13.38 -22.52
C GLN A 52 -23.20 13.58 -22.40
N VAL A 53 -23.77 13.19 -21.26
CA VAL A 53 -25.21 13.36 -20.97
C VAL A 53 -25.63 14.83 -21.02
N LEU A 54 -24.78 15.74 -20.52
CA LEU A 54 -25.03 17.17 -20.59
C LEU A 54 -25.07 17.70 -22.03
N ARG A 55 -24.27 17.14 -22.94
CA ARG A 55 -24.32 17.47 -24.37
C ARG A 55 -25.57 16.93 -25.05
N ASP A 56 -25.98 15.72 -24.69
CA ASP A 56 -27.13 15.04 -25.30
C ASP A 56 -28.49 15.55 -24.77
N MET A 57 -28.47 16.35 -23.70
CA MET A 57 -29.66 16.91 -23.04
C MET A 57 -30.53 17.80 -23.96
N GLU A 58 -29.95 18.40 -24.99
CA GLU A 58 -30.70 19.19 -25.99
C GLU A 58 -31.67 18.35 -26.82
N HIS A 59 -31.39 17.05 -26.96
CA HIS A 59 -32.13 16.16 -27.87
C HIS A 59 -33.17 15.29 -27.13
N ASP A 60 -32.86 14.87 -25.90
CA ASP A 60 -33.78 14.10 -25.04
C ASP A 60 -33.57 14.45 -23.56
N PRO A 61 -34.20 15.53 -23.06
CA PRO A 61 -33.95 16.05 -21.72
C PRO A 61 -34.44 15.11 -20.62
N SER A 62 -35.47 14.30 -20.88
CA SER A 62 -36.05 13.39 -19.87
C SER A 62 -35.14 12.19 -19.62
N ARG A 63 -34.62 11.60 -20.71
CA ARG A 63 -33.61 10.53 -20.61
C ARG A 63 -32.32 11.06 -20.00
N ALA A 64 -31.84 12.21 -20.48
CA ALA A 64 -30.61 12.82 -19.99
C ALA A 64 -30.68 13.15 -18.48
N ALA A 65 -31.81 13.67 -17.99
CA ALA A 65 -31.98 13.94 -16.56
C ALA A 65 -31.83 12.68 -15.70
N LYS A 66 -32.41 11.55 -16.13
CA LYS A 66 -32.29 10.28 -15.40
C LYS A 66 -30.86 9.75 -15.41
N GLU A 67 -30.21 9.76 -16.57
CA GLU A 67 -28.84 9.29 -16.73
C GLU A 67 -27.85 10.15 -15.92
N LEU A 68 -28.08 11.47 -15.88
CA LEU A 68 -27.29 12.40 -15.07
C LEU A 68 -27.41 12.12 -13.57
N ILE A 69 -28.61 11.79 -13.08
CA ILE A 69 -28.82 11.43 -11.67
C ILE A 69 -28.04 10.14 -11.32
N ASP A 70 -28.04 9.16 -12.20
CA ASP A 70 -27.36 7.89 -11.95
C ASP A 70 -25.83 8.04 -12.01
N GLU A 71 -25.30 8.79 -12.99
CA GLU A 71 -23.86 9.05 -13.08
C GLU A 71 -23.34 9.95 -11.94
N THR A 72 -24.12 10.92 -11.47
CA THR A 72 -23.74 11.73 -10.30
C THR A 72 -23.76 10.92 -9.00
N ARG A 73 -24.62 9.90 -8.87
CA ARG A 73 -24.56 8.94 -7.75
C ARG A 73 -23.31 8.07 -7.81
N LEU A 74 -22.93 7.63 -9.00
CA LEU A 74 -21.69 6.86 -9.19
C LEU A 74 -20.46 7.69 -8.81
N LEU A 75 -20.41 8.95 -9.28
CA LEU A 75 -19.35 9.90 -8.96
C LEU A 75 -19.21 10.10 -7.44
N ARG A 76 -20.34 10.27 -6.74
CA ARG A 76 -20.35 10.45 -5.28
C ARG A 76 -19.76 9.24 -4.54
N LYS A 77 -20.14 8.02 -4.92
CA LYS A 77 -19.60 6.79 -4.34
C LYS A 77 -18.09 6.66 -4.58
N ALA A 78 -17.64 7.01 -5.78
CA ALA A 78 -16.21 7.01 -6.09
C ALA A 78 -15.43 7.99 -5.19
N LEU A 79 -15.96 9.18 -4.96
CA LEU A 79 -15.38 10.16 -4.03
C LEU A 79 -15.35 9.66 -2.59
N GLU A 80 -16.45 9.08 -2.11
CA GLU A 80 -16.53 8.49 -0.76
C GLU A 80 -15.42 7.45 -0.55
N ASN A 81 -15.23 6.54 -1.50
CA ASN A 81 -14.17 5.52 -1.45
C ASN A 81 -12.76 6.13 -1.42
N ILE A 82 -12.51 7.18 -2.20
CA ILE A 82 -11.21 7.89 -2.20
C ILE A 82 -10.96 8.53 -0.82
N TYR A 83 -11.98 9.13 -0.21
CA TYR A 83 -11.86 9.73 1.12
C TYR A 83 -11.64 8.69 2.21
N GLU A 84 -12.33 7.55 2.13
CA GLU A 84 -12.14 6.42 3.04
C GLU A 84 -10.71 5.88 2.95
N GLU A 85 -10.19 5.68 1.75
CA GLU A 85 -8.81 5.22 1.60
C GLU A 85 -7.81 6.27 2.09
N ARG A 86 -8.06 7.57 1.86
CA ARG A 86 -7.23 8.63 2.43
C ARG A 86 -7.28 8.66 3.96
N ARG A 87 -8.43 8.35 4.57
CA ARG A 87 -8.55 8.19 6.03
C ARG A 87 -7.78 6.96 6.51
N ARG A 88 -7.87 5.85 5.79
CA ARG A 88 -7.12 4.61 6.07
C ARG A 88 -5.62 4.86 6.03
N ILE A 89 -5.09 5.43 4.96
CA ILE A 89 -3.66 5.76 4.81
C ILE A 89 -3.18 6.67 5.95
N ARG A 90 -3.95 7.70 6.32
CA ARG A 90 -3.64 8.55 7.48
C ARG A 90 -3.62 7.76 8.79
N SER A 91 -4.60 6.88 9.01
CA SER A 91 -4.67 6.06 10.23
C SER A 91 -3.53 5.05 10.34
N LEU A 92 -2.97 4.62 9.22
CA LEU A 92 -1.86 3.68 9.17
C LEU A 92 -0.49 4.36 9.38
N GLY A 93 -0.43 5.68 9.51
CA GLY A 93 0.84 6.43 9.61
C GLY A 93 1.72 6.32 8.35
N LEU A 94 1.17 5.80 7.25
CA LEU A 94 1.87 5.63 5.97
C LEU A 94 1.95 6.93 5.17
N ALA A 95 1.22 7.96 5.60
CA ALA A 95 1.30 9.31 5.03
C ALA A 95 2.55 10.05 5.53
N GLY A 96 3.76 9.53 5.28
CA GLY A 96 5.04 10.24 5.50
C GLY A 96 5.40 10.62 6.94
N ASP A 97 4.44 10.58 7.86
CA ASP A 97 4.57 10.90 9.27
C ASP A 97 4.51 9.60 10.07
N GLY A 98 5.50 8.73 9.85
CA GLY A 98 5.80 7.69 10.84
C GLY A 98 6.07 8.35 12.20
N PRO A 99 5.74 7.72 13.32
CA PRO A 99 5.93 8.33 14.64
C PRO A 99 7.42 8.61 14.86
N GLY A 100 7.82 9.87 14.80
CA GLY A 100 9.05 10.38 15.41
C GLY A 100 10.33 10.35 14.58
N GLY A 101 10.28 10.23 13.25
CA GLY A 101 11.47 10.36 12.40
C GLY A 101 11.51 11.68 11.65
N ILE A 102 11.78 12.81 12.32
CA ILE A 102 12.28 13.98 11.58
C ILE A 102 13.51 13.48 10.84
N LEU A 103 13.51 13.57 9.50
CA LEU A 103 14.68 13.21 8.70
C LEU A 103 15.87 14.00 9.23
N ASP A 104 16.76 13.32 9.96
CA ASP A 104 17.97 13.94 10.48
C ASP A 104 18.93 14.14 9.30
N LEU A 105 18.89 15.35 8.74
CA LEU A 105 19.73 15.75 7.62
C LEU A 105 21.21 15.71 7.96
N ALA A 106 21.58 15.84 9.24
CA ALA A 106 22.97 15.73 9.67
C ALA A 106 23.42 14.27 9.62
N ALA A 107 22.66 13.36 10.23
CA ALA A 107 22.96 11.92 10.18
C ALA A 107 22.93 11.37 8.74
N ALA A 108 21.98 11.84 7.92
CA ALA A 108 21.89 11.48 6.51
C ALA A 108 23.12 11.95 5.72
N ARG A 109 23.59 13.18 5.96
CA ARG A 109 24.81 13.72 5.33
C ARG A 109 26.03 12.91 5.72
N ASP A 110 26.15 12.54 6.99
CA ASP A 110 27.28 11.74 7.48
C ASP A 110 27.32 10.36 6.83
N GLU A 111 26.15 9.72 6.66
CA GLU A 111 26.03 8.44 5.96
C GLU A 111 26.41 8.55 4.47
N ILE A 112 25.94 9.59 3.77
CA ILE A 112 26.34 9.84 2.38
C ILE A 112 27.86 10.06 2.29
N GLY A 113 28.44 10.84 3.21
CA GLY A 113 29.88 11.06 3.29
C GLY A 113 30.68 9.77 3.44
N ARG A 114 30.24 8.87 4.33
CA ARG A 114 30.85 7.54 4.50
C ARG A 114 30.80 6.72 3.21
N ARG A 115 29.64 6.64 2.56
CA ARG A 115 29.48 5.89 1.29
C ARG A 115 30.36 6.45 0.19
N LEU A 116 30.43 7.77 0.04
CA LEU A 116 31.31 8.42 -0.93
C LEU A 116 32.80 8.15 -0.62
N ALA A 117 33.19 8.16 0.65
CA ALA A 117 34.55 7.81 1.04
C ALA A 117 34.88 6.35 0.69
N CYS A 118 33.97 5.40 0.96
CA CYS A 118 34.12 4.01 0.54
C CYS A 118 34.25 3.88 -0.98
N LEU A 119 33.44 4.61 -1.75
CA LEU A 119 33.51 4.60 -3.22
C LEU A 119 34.83 5.19 -3.73
N ARG A 120 35.33 6.28 -3.13
CA ARG A 120 36.64 6.85 -3.48
C ARG A 120 37.79 5.92 -3.12
N ALA A 121 37.72 5.27 -1.96
CA ALA A 121 38.71 4.28 -1.54
C ALA A 121 38.72 3.07 -2.50
N ALA A 122 37.54 2.60 -2.93
CA ALA A 122 37.43 1.56 -3.94
C ALA A 122 37.95 2.01 -5.31
N GLY A 123 37.74 3.27 -5.69
CA GLY A 123 38.26 3.86 -6.93
C GLY A 123 39.77 4.17 -6.93
N GLY A 124 40.40 4.31 -5.77
CA GLY A 124 41.84 4.54 -5.62
C GLY A 124 42.72 3.30 -5.78
N GLY A 125 42.12 2.11 -5.92
CA GLY A 125 42.81 0.83 -6.18
C GLY A 125 42.42 0.17 -7.49
N ALA A 126 41.53 0.79 -8.27
CA ALA A 126 41.16 0.29 -9.59
C ALA A 126 42.07 0.95 -10.64
N GLU A 127 43.27 0.40 -10.80
CA GLU A 127 43.80 0.31 -12.16
C GLU A 127 42.71 -0.37 -12.98
N LEU A 128 42.12 0.38 -13.92
CA LEU A 128 41.28 -0.23 -14.94
C LEU A 128 42.20 -1.19 -15.69
N SER A 129 42.10 -2.49 -15.37
CA SER A 129 42.63 -3.60 -16.15
C SER A 129 41.89 -3.64 -17.49
N GLY A 130 42.11 -2.62 -18.31
CA GLY A 130 41.84 -2.55 -19.72
C GLY A 130 43.17 -2.62 -20.45
N GLY A 131 43.88 -3.73 -20.29
CA GLY A 131 44.94 -4.11 -21.21
C GLY A 131 44.29 -4.43 -22.55
N ALA A 132 44.49 -3.54 -23.51
CA ALA A 132 44.31 -3.83 -24.91
C ALA A 132 45.36 -4.86 -25.38
N GLU A 133 44.96 -5.60 -26.42
CA GLU A 133 45.68 -6.59 -27.23
C GLU A 133 45.51 -8.07 -26.83
#